data_AF-A0A377PR67-F1
#
_entry.id   AF-A0A377PR67-F1
#
_cell.length_a   1.000
_cell.length_b   1.000
_cell.length_c   1.000
_cell.angle_alpha   90.00
_cell.angle_beta   90.00
_cell.angle_gamma   90.00
#
_symmetry.space_group_name_H-M   'P 1'
#
loop_
_entity.id
_entity.type
_entity.pdbx_description
1 polymer ?
#
loop_
_entity_poly.entity_id
_entity_poly.type
_entity_poly.pdbx_seq_one_letter_code
_entity_poly.pdbx_strand_id
1 'polypeptide(L)'
;MGTSNYRISVVPQVDMSSVEETQERLGGDPRISNESVNQENTTNELAMGVPGSLSNRPAPPAPAAGAAPADANNQQALSTRNQAQRNYAYDRDVRHIRHPGYKLEKMTVAIVLNKAAPALAEWTPTQVTGLTKLIEDAAGISRDRGDSLTLDMMAFTAPADIDMPVMTWWQDPAIQRWGEMGGIGFLALLAVLFGVRPVARRFSQVRDPVTVDAIADEMPDNKLLEKDMVTTDEGLTQGLPNAIAFQEDNNLPPQSSGLETKVEYMQMLAQRETERVAEVLKQWINSNERDGTKQ
;
A
#
# COMPACT_ATOMS: atom_id res chain seq x y z
N MET A 1 -8.78 -32.48 4.14
CA MET A 1 -7.93 -32.47 5.36
C MET A 1 -8.49 -31.41 6.27
N GLY A 2 -8.81 -31.74 7.53
CA GLY A 2 -9.33 -30.74 8.47
C GLY A 2 -8.28 -29.68 8.81
N THR A 3 -8.70 -28.53 9.33
CA THR A 3 -7.80 -27.51 9.91
C THR A 3 -6.84 -28.16 10.91
N SER A 4 -5.60 -27.64 10.99
CA SER A 4 -4.51 -28.16 11.85
C SER A 4 -3.93 -29.54 11.52
N ASN A 5 -4.39 -30.25 10.48
CA ASN A 5 -3.87 -31.60 10.14
C ASN A 5 -2.71 -31.62 9.14
N TYR A 6 -2.09 -30.48 8.87
CA TYR A 6 -0.90 -30.38 8.05
C TYR A 6 -0.01 -29.20 8.50
N ARG A 7 1.28 -29.28 8.19
CA ARG A 7 2.25 -28.20 8.30
C ARG A 7 3.03 -28.13 6.99
N ILE A 8 3.28 -26.92 6.50
CA ILE A 8 4.01 -26.68 5.26
C ILE A 8 5.08 -25.64 5.56
N SER A 9 6.30 -25.90 5.09
CA SER A 9 7.39 -24.93 5.05
C SER A 9 7.89 -24.82 3.61
N VAL A 10 8.00 -23.59 3.11
CA VAL A 10 8.50 -23.29 1.77
C VAL A 10 9.68 -22.34 1.91
N VAL A 11 10.81 -22.72 1.33
CA VAL A 11 12.04 -21.92 1.31
C VAL A 11 12.42 -21.69 -0.16
N PRO A 12 12.04 -20.54 -0.75
CA PRO A 12 12.47 -20.14 -2.08
C PRO A 12 13.84 -19.43 -2.00
N GLN A 13 14.76 -19.82 -2.87
CA GLN A 13 15.98 -19.08 -3.18
C GLN A 13 15.70 -18.23 -4.42
N VAL A 14 15.81 -16.91 -4.27
CA VAL A 14 15.49 -15.93 -5.32
C VAL A 14 16.75 -15.12 -5.62
N ASP A 15 17.17 -15.13 -6.88
CA ASP A 15 18.16 -14.18 -7.38
C ASP A 15 17.48 -12.81 -7.54
N MET A 16 18.08 -11.82 -6.89
CA MET A 16 17.67 -10.41 -6.92
C MET A 16 18.57 -9.55 -7.82
N SER A 17 19.46 -10.17 -8.60
CA SER A 17 20.36 -9.46 -9.51
C SER A 17 19.58 -8.71 -10.60
N SER A 18 19.91 -7.44 -10.80
CA SER A 18 19.40 -6.64 -11.92
C SER A 18 20.41 -6.67 -13.05
N VAL A 19 20.11 -7.38 -14.12
CA VAL A 19 20.95 -7.48 -15.32
C VAL A 19 20.32 -6.67 -16.46
N GLU A 20 21.08 -5.72 -16.98
CA GLU A 20 20.73 -4.99 -18.21
C GLU A 20 21.70 -5.39 -19.32
N GLU A 21 21.16 -5.94 -20.41
CA GLU A 21 21.90 -6.32 -21.61
C GLU A 21 21.55 -5.36 -22.74
N THR A 22 22.55 -4.91 -23.49
CA THR A 22 22.34 -4.17 -24.74
C THR A 22 22.94 -4.98 -25.89
N GLN A 23 22.09 -5.58 -26.70
CA GLN A 23 22.48 -6.32 -27.89
C GLN A 23 22.39 -5.40 -29.11
N GLU A 24 23.52 -5.14 -29.78
CA GLU A 24 23.53 -4.52 -31.11
C GLU A 24 23.73 -5.61 -32.17
N ARG A 25 22.77 -5.75 -33.07
CA ARG A 25 22.88 -6.62 -34.23
C ARG A 25 22.90 -5.79 -35.50
N LEU A 26 23.97 -5.93 -36.28
CA LEU A 26 24.04 -5.40 -37.64
C LEU A 26 23.12 -6.22 -38.55
N GLY A 27 22.41 -5.53 -39.43
CA GLY A 27 21.46 -6.10 -40.38
C GLY A 27 22.12 -6.79 -41.58
N GLY A 28 21.40 -6.81 -42.70
CA GLY A 28 21.88 -7.41 -43.95
C GLY A 28 22.95 -6.57 -44.67
N ASP A 29 23.04 -6.76 -45.99
CA ASP A 29 24.10 -6.17 -46.81
C ASP A 29 24.26 -4.65 -46.65
N PRO A 30 25.50 -4.15 -46.63
CA PRO A 30 25.78 -2.73 -46.43
C PRO A 30 25.20 -1.88 -47.56
N ARG A 31 24.46 -0.82 -47.18
CA ARG A 31 23.90 0.16 -48.12
C ARG A 31 24.85 1.34 -48.26
N ILE A 32 24.96 1.90 -49.47
CA ILE A 32 25.76 3.11 -49.69
C ILE A 32 25.02 4.28 -49.03
N SER A 33 25.67 4.95 -48.08
CA SER A 33 25.13 6.10 -47.34
C SER A 33 25.59 7.44 -47.92
N ASN A 34 26.79 7.49 -48.49
CA ASN A 34 27.31 8.64 -49.22
C ASN A 34 28.27 8.17 -50.31
N GLU A 35 28.23 8.82 -51.47
CA GLU A 35 29.14 8.56 -52.59
C GLU A 35 29.62 9.90 -53.15
N SER A 36 30.94 10.07 -53.21
CA SER A 36 31.60 11.21 -53.84
C SER A 36 32.45 10.70 -54.98
N VAL A 37 32.08 11.04 -56.21
CA VAL A 37 32.84 10.75 -57.43
C VAL A 37 33.38 12.05 -57.98
N ASN A 38 34.70 12.14 -58.07
CA ASN A 38 35.41 13.24 -58.72
C ASN A 38 36.08 12.69 -59.99
N GLN A 39 35.56 13.10 -61.15
CA GLN A 39 36.15 12.79 -62.44
C GLN A 39 36.69 14.06 -63.08
N GLU A 40 38.01 14.19 -63.09
CA GLU A 40 38.76 15.27 -63.72
C GLU A 40 39.29 14.76 -65.07
N ASN A 41 38.81 15.34 -66.17
CA ASN A 41 39.33 15.09 -67.51
C ASN A 41 40.04 16.36 -67.97
N THR A 42 41.37 16.42 -67.85
CA THR A 42 42.14 17.55 -68.38
C THR A 42 42.58 17.25 -69.81
N THR A 43 41.93 17.92 -70.76
CA THR A 43 42.37 18.00 -72.15
C THR A 43 43.36 19.15 -72.25
N ASN A 44 44.65 18.85 -72.10
CA ASN A 44 45.69 19.82 -72.40
C ASN A 44 45.76 20.01 -73.92
N GLU A 45 44.96 20.93 -74.47
CA GLU A 45 45.25 21.49 -75.79
C GLU A 45 46.58 22.24 -75.68
N LEU A 46 47.64 21.68 -76.25
CA LEU A 46 48.82 22.46 -76.55
C LEU A 46 48.43 23.52 -77.57
N ALA A 47 48.24 24.76 -77.11
CA ALA A 47 48.02 25.92 -77.93
C ALA A 47 49.30 26.26 -78.74
N MET A 48 49.62 25.44 -79.75
CA MET A 48 50.65 25.71 -80.75
C MET A 48 50.18 26.77 -81.76
N GLY A 49 49.77 27.92 -81.25
CA GLY A 49 49.52 29.13 -82.02
C GLY A 49 50.57 30.18 -81.64
N VAL A 50 51.54 30.44 -82.53
CA VAL A 50 52.46 31.57 -82.36
C VAL A 50 51.64 32.87 -82.47
N PRO A 51 51.54 33.71 -81.41
CA PRO A 51 50.71 34.90 -81.47
C PRO A 51 51.35 35.95 -82.38
N GLY A 52 50.76 36.17 -83.56
CA GLY A 52 50.99 37.34 -84.42
C GLY A 52 52.36 37.41 -85.12
N SER A 53 52.41 37.05 -86.41
CA SER A 53 53.45 37.57 -87.33
C SER A 53 53.13 37.49 -88.83
N LEU A 54 52.17 36.67 -89.28
CA LEU A 54 51.95 36.41 -90.71
C LEU A 54 50.85 37.26 -91.40
N SER A 55 50.18 38.18 -90.69
CA SER A 55 49.06 38.96 -91.25
C SER A 55 49.45 40.14 -92.17
N ASN A 56 50.74 40.36 -92.45
CA ASN A 56 51.18 41.50 -93.29
C ASN A 56 52.39 41.21 -94.20
N ARG A 57 52.39 40.09 -94.93
CA ARG A 57 53.25 39.90 -96.11
C ARG A 57 52.49 39.20 -97.24
N PRO A 58 52.57 39.69 -98.50
CA PRO A 58 52.10 38.94 -99.66
C PRO A 58 52.83 37.60 -99.76
N ALA A 59 52.12 36.54 -100.14
CA ALA A 59 52.68 35.19 -100.22
C ALA A 59 53.75 35.10 -101.34
N PRO A 60 54.96 34.57 -101.05
CA PRO A 60 55.89 34.17 -102.10
C PRO A 60 55.36 32.90 -102.81
N PRO A 61 55.63 32.73 -104.12
CA PRO A 61 55.16 31.56 -104.87
C PRO A 61 55.81 30.26 -104.38
N ALA A 62 55.04 29.17 -104.45
CA ALA A 62 55.40 27.88 -103.85
C ALA A 62 56.58 27.18 -104.57
N PRO A 63 57.55 26.62 -103.82
CA PRO A 63 58.38 25.52 -104.31
C PRO A 63 57.54 24.25 -104.41
N ALA A 64 57.74 23.46 -105.47
CA ALA A 64 57.02 22.22 -105.68
C ALA A 64 57.71 21.01 -105.02
N ALA A 65 56.87 20.04 -104.65
CA ALA A 65 57.16 18.63 -104.36
C ALA A 65 57.95 18.25 -103.09
N GLY A 66 57.36 17.33 -102.32
CA GLY A 66 58.13 16.35 -101.53
C GLY A 66 58.02 16.42 -100.01
N ALA A 67 56.83 16.14 -99.44
CA ALA A 67 56.72 15.69 -98.05
C ALA A 67 55.63 14.61 -97.93
N ALA A 68 55.95 13.55 -97.20
CA ALA A 68 55.07 12.39 -96.96
C ALA A 68 53.82 12.78 -96.14
N PRO A 69 52.76 11.94 -96.12
CA PRO A 69 51.75 12.04 -95.08
C PRO A 69 52.42 11.79 -93.73
N ALA A 70 52.65 12.86 -92.98
CA ALA A 70 52.93 12.75 -91.56
C ALA A 70 51.62 12.34 -90.89
N ASP A 71 51.59 11.13 -90.33
CA ASP A 71 50.47 10.65 -89.50
C ASP A 71 50.16 11.70 -88.43
N ALA A 72 49.01 12.33 -88.53
CA ALA A 72 48.46 13.21 -87.51
C ALA A 72 47.92 12.38 -86.33
N ASN A 73 48.77 11.51 -85.77
CA ASN A 73 48.57 10.92 -84.46
C ASN A 73 48.86 12.00 -83.41
N ASN A 74 48.04 13.05 -83.42
CA ASN A 74 48.00 14.08 -82.41
C ASN A 74 47.43 13.41 -81.15
N GLN A 75 48.31 12.75 -80.39
CA GLN A 75 47.98 12.23 -79.08
C GLN A 75 47.84 13.42 -78.14
N GLN A 76 46.66 14.07 -78.16
CA GLN A 76 46.20 14.89 -77.05
C GLN A 76 46.47 14.09 -75.77
N ALA A 77 47.33 14.62 -74.91
CA ALA A 77 47.64 14.04 -73.60
C ALA A 77 46.45 14.26 -72.67
N LEU A 78 45.38 13.50 -72.92
CA LEU A 78 44.15 13.49 -72.13
C LEU A 78 44.45 12.79 -70.80
N SER A 79 44.77 13.58 -69.78
CA SER A 79 44.93 13.03 -68.43
C SER A 79 43.56 12.95 -67.78
N THR A 80 43.08 11.73 -67.59
CA THR A 80 41.86 11.44 -66.83
C THR A 80 42.23 10.96 -65.43
N ARG A 81 41.63 11.59 -64.42
CA ARG A 81 41.72 11.21 -63.02
C ARG A 81 40.31 10.92 -62.53
N ASN A 82 40.08 9.70 -62.06
CA ASN A 82 38.82 9.29 -61.46
C ASN A 82 39.09 8.89 -60.01
N GLN A 83 38.42 9.55 -59.07
CA GLN A 83 38.47 9.25 -57.63
C GLN A 83 37.04 9.04 -57.14
N ALA A 84 36.76 7.85 -56.60
CA ALA A 84 35.46 7.51 -56.02
C ALA A 84 35.63 7.14 -54.55
N GLN A 85 34.88 7.80 -53.67
CA GLN A 85 34.82 7.50 -52.24
C GLN A 85 33.38 7.15 -51.86
N ARG A 86 33.19 5.92 -51.35
CA ARG A 86 31.88 5.38 -50.95
C ARG A 86 31.89 5.07 -49.46
N ASN A 87 30.96 5.68 -48.73
CA ASN A 87 30.69 5.35 -47.34
C ASN A 87 29.53 4.36 -47.30
N TYR A 88 29.68 3.30 -46.52
CA TYR A 88 28.67 2.28 -46.32
C TYR A 88 28.04 2.43 -44.93
N ALA A 89 26.74 2.22 -44.84
CA ALA A 89 26.00 2.10 -43.59
C ALA A 89 25.31 0.73 -43.53
N TYR A 90 25.31 0.15 -42.33
CA TYR A 90 24.53 -1.03 -42.00
C TYR A 90 23.27 -0.58 -41.27
N ASP A 91 22.15 -1.23 -41.55
CA ASP A 91 20.99 -1.18 -40.65
C ASP A 91 21.42 -1.78 -39.31
N ARG A 92 20.99 -1.19 -38.18
CA ARG A 92 21.32 -1.67 -36.83
C ARG A 92 20.07 -1.86 -36.00
N ASP A 93 19.98 -3.01 -35.35
CA ASP A 93 18.91 -3.41 -34.44
C ASP A 93 19.50 -3.42 -33.03
N VAL A 94 19.19 -2.39 -32.24
CA VAL A 94 19.67 -2.23 -30.86
C VAL A 94 18.55 -2.62 -29.91
N ARG A 95 18.72 -3.76 -29.23
CA ARG A 95 17.78 -4.26 -28.24
C ARG A 95 18.34 -4.09 -26.84
N HIS A 96 17.68 -3.26 -26.05
CA HIS A 96 17.89 -3.20 -24.60
C HIS A 96 16.99 -4.24 -23.93
N ILE A 97 17.59 -5.21 -23.24
CA ILE A 97 16.92 -6.26 -22.48
C ILE A 97 17.20 -5.99 -21.00
N ARG A 98 16.17 -5.62 -20.23
CA ARG A 98 16.24 -5.60 -18.77
C ARG A 98 15.67 -6.91 -18.25
N HIS A 99 16.51 -7.72 -17.61
CA HIS A 99 16.05 -8.93 -16.94
C HIS A 99 15.30 -8.53 -15.64
N PRO A 100 14.16 -9.16 -15.33
CA PRO A 100 13.45 -8.90 -14.07
C PRO A 100 14.30 -9.39 -12.90
N GLY A 101 14.64 -8.51 -11.96
CA GLY A 101 15.48 -8.80 -10.79
C GLY A 101 14.78 -9.61 -9.68
N TYR A 102 13.95 -10.57 -10.06
CA TYR A 102 13.25 -11.49 -9.16
C TYR A 102 13.11 -12.85 -9.85
N LYS A 103 14.20 -13.62 -9.90
CA LYS A 103 14.22 -14.95 -10.53
C LYS A 103 14.30 -16.04 -9.46
N LEU A 104 13.31 -16.93 -9.43
CA LEU A 104 13.37 -18.12 -8.57
C LEU A 104 14.49 -19.05 -9.07
N GLU A 105 15.55 -19.21 -8.29
CA GLU A 105 16.67 -20.11 -8.60
C GLU A 105 16.39 -21.54 -8.15
N LYS A 106 15.73 -21.71 -7.00
CA LYS A 106 15.43 -23.01 -6.39
C LYS A 106 14.31 -22.86 -5.37
N MET A 107 13.50 -23.90 -5.18
CA MET A 107 12.52 -23.98 -4.10
C MET A 107 12.63 -25.31 -3.36
N THR A 108 12.69 -25.24 -2.03
CA THR A 108 12.56 -26.40 -1.14
C THR A 108 11.22 -26.33 -0.42
N VAL A 109 10.41 -27.39 -0.57
CA VAL A 109 9.08 -27.52 0.04
C VAL A 109 9.07 -28.74 0.94
N ALA A 110 8.75 -28.55 2.21
CA ALA A 110 8.58 -29.61 3.19
C ALA A 110 7.14 -29.63 3.70
N ILE A 111 6.48 -30.77 3.59
CA ILE A 111 5.07 -30.96 3.97
C ILE A 111 4.98 -32.11 4.97
N VAL A 112 4.38 -31.83 6.11
CA VAL A 112 4.11 -32.86 7.12
C VAL A 112 2.60 -32.97 7.30
N LEU A 113 2.08 -34.19 7.18
CA LEU A 113 0.67 -34.51 7.36
C LEU A 113 0.45 -35.20 8.71
N ASN A 114 -0.66 -34.89 9.39
CA ASN A 114 -0.99 -35.49 10.66
C ASN A 114 -1.52 -36.93 10.48
N LYS A 115 -0.72 -37.92 10.85
CA LYS A 115 -1.11 -39.35 10.82
C LYS A 115 -2.26 -39.68 11.78
N ALA A 116 -2.45 -38.91 12.86
CA ALA A 116 -3.49 -39.16 13.86
C ALA A 116 -4.89 -38.67 13.43
N ALA A 117 -5.00 -37.96 12.29
CA ALA A 117 -6.27 -37.48 11.78
C ALA A 117 -7.10 -38.64 11.18
N PRO A 118 -8.37 -38.86 11.56
CA PRO A 118 -9.14 -40.03 11.11
C PRO A 118 -9.18 -40.20 9.58
N ALA A 119 -9.34 -39.11 8.84
CA ALA A 119 -9.39 -39.11 7.39
C ALA A 119 -8.04 -39.33 6.68
N LEU A 120 -6.92 -39.32 7.42
CA LEU A 120 -5.56 -39.58 6.91
C LEU A 120 -4.95 -40.87 7.50
N ALA A 121 -5.48 -41.37 8.62
CA ALA A 121 -5.01 -42.60 9.26
C ALA A 121 -5.19 -43.84 8.36
N GLU A 122 -6.21 -43.83 7.51
CA GLU A 122 -6.51 -44.91 6.54
C GLU A 122 -5.76 -44.76 5.20
N TRP A 123 -4.88 -43.75 5.05
CA TRP A 123 -4.25 -43.47 3.77
C TRP A 123 -3.23 -44.51 3.34
N THR A 124 -3.36 -44.97 2.09
CA THR A 124 -2.41 -45.90 1.48
C THR A 124 -1.20 -45.14 0.91
N PRO A 125 0.00 -45.76 0.86
CA PRO A 125 1.18 -45.15 0.22
C PRO A 125 0.94 -44.69 -1.23
N THR A 126 0.02 -45.34 -1.95
CA THR A 126 -0.41 -44.93 -3.30
C THR A 126 -1.17 -43.60 -3.33
N GLN A 127 -2.03 -43.32 -2.33
CA GLN A 127 -2.71 -42.03 -2.18
C GLN A 127 -1.71 -40.94 -1.82
N VAL A 128 -0.74 -41.24 -0.96
CA VAL A 128 0.36 -40.32 -0.61
C VAL A 128 1.15 -39.94 -1.87
N THR A 129 1.58 -40.91 -2.67
CA THR A 129 2.29 -40.65 -3.94
C THR A 129 1.44 -39.83 -4.93
N GLY A 130 0.14 -40.10 -5.01
CA GLY A 130 -0.79 -39.32 -5.82
C GLY A 130 -0.90 -37.86 -5.37
N LEU A 131 -0.96 -37.61 -4.05
CA LEU A 131 -0.94 -36.26 -3.49
C LEU A 131 0.41 -35.57 -3.73
N THR A 132 1.53 -36.28 -3.51
CA THR A 132 2.88 -35.75 -3.78
C THR A 132 2.99 -35.25 -5.22
N LYS A 133 2.51 -36.02 -6.20
CA LYS A 133 2.49 -35.61 -7.60
C LYS A 133 1.57 -34.40 -7.84
N LEU A 134 0.36 -34.40 -7.29
CA LEU A 134 -0.56 -33.26 -7.41
C LEU A 134 0.05 -31.96 -6.86
N ILE A 135 0.84 -32.04 -5.79
CA ILE A 135 1.53 -30.88 -5.22
C ILE A 135 2.77 -30.50 -6.05
N GLU A 136 3.51 -31.47 -6.58
CA GLU A 136 4.63 -31.24 -7.51
C GLU A 136 4.15 -30.43 -8.74
N ASP A 137 3.04 -30.85 -9.34
CA ASP A 137 2.39 -30.19 -10.47
C ASP A 137 1.81 -28.81 -10.07
N ALA A 138 1.07 -28.72 -8.95
CA ALA A 138 0.40 -27.48 -8.54
C ALA A 138 1.34 -26.39 -8.02
N ALA A 139 2.47 -26.75 -7.41
CA ALA A 139 3.49 -25.81 -6.95
C ALA A 139 4.54 -25.47 -8.05
N GLY A 140 4.44 -26.08 -9.23
CA GLY A 140 5.36 -25.85 -10.34
C GLY A 140 6.80 -26.27 -10.02
N ILE A 141 6.97 -27.36 -9.25
CA ILE A 141 8.26 -27.90 -8.84
C ILE A 141 9.02 -28.40 -10.07
N SER A 142 10.26 -27.97 -10.23
CA SER A 142 11.12 -28.37 -11.36
C SER A 142 12.43 -28.98 -10.87
N ARG A 143 12.66 -30.25 -11.23
CA ARG A 143 13.95 -30.93 -10.97
C ARG A 143 15.11 -30.28 -11.74
N ASP A 144 14.85 -29.71 -12.92
CA ASP A 144 15.86 -29.01 -13.73
C ASP A 144 16.33 -27.70 -13.07
N ARG A 145 15.44 -27.06 -12.30
CA ARG A 145 15.76 -25.92 -11.42
C ARG A 145 16.50 -26.35 -10.13
N GLY A 146 16.54 -27.65 -9.82
CA GLY A 146 17.12 -28.17 -8.58
C GLY A 146 16.20 -28.05 -7.37
N ASP A 147 14.90 -27.92 -7.59
CA ASP A 147 13.89 -27.94 -6.51
C ASP A 147 13.83 -29.28 -5.79
N SER A 148 13.36 -29.24 -4.55
CA SER A 148 13.16 -30.44 -3.73
C SER A 148 11.84 -30.37 -2.97
N LEU A 149 10.95 -31.35 -3.21
CA LEU A 149 9.73 -31.52 -2.43
C LEU A 149 9.85 -32.77 -1.55
N THR A 150 9.54 -32.63 -0.27
CA THR A 150 9.41 -33.73 0.69
C THR A 150 8.03 -33.72 1.33
N LEU A 151 7.43 -34.91 1.44
CA LEU A 151 6.14 -35.11 2.09
C LEU A 151 6.24 -36.31 3.02
N ASP A 152 5.93 -36.12 4.29
CA ASP A 152 5.97 -37.16 5.32
C ASP A 152 4.72 -37.14 6.22
N MET A 153 4.45 -38.24 6.92
CA MET A 153 3.31 -38.44 7.81
C MET A 153 3.77 -38.65 9.25
N MET A 154 3.61 -37.63 10.09
CA MET A 154 4.00 -37.65 11.49
C MET A 154 2.77 -37.52 12.40
N ALA A 155 2.85 -38.05 13.62
CA ALA A 155 1.83 -37.80 14.63
C ALA A 155 2.02 -36.37 15.18
N PHE A 156 1.00 -35.52 15.09
CA PHE A 156 1.04 -34.21 15.71
C PHE A 156 0.65 -34.31 17.19
N THR A 157 1.28 -33.50 18.04
CA THR A 157 0.74 -33.21 19.37
C THR A 157 -0.66 -32.63 19.20
N ALA A 158 -1.66 -33.30 19.78
CA ALA A 158 -3.00 -32.74 19.87
C ALA A 158 -2.90 -31.37 20.57
N PRO A 159 -3.59 -30.32 20.09
CA PRO A 159 -3.73 -29.11 20.88
C PRO A 159 -4.27 -29.53 22.25
N ALA A 160 -3.68 -29.00 23.33
CA ALA A 160 -4.30 -29.16 24.64
C ALA A 160 -5.68 -28.50 24.52
N ASP A 161 -6.74 -29.32 24.56
CA ASP A 161 -8.07 -28.80 24.78
C ASP A 161 -7.98 -27.98 26.06
N ILE A 162 -8.17 -26.67 25.91
CA ILE A 162 -8.36 -25.80 27.07
C ILE A 162 -9.75 -26.16 27.57
N ASP A 163 -9.79 -27.24 28.34
CA ASP A 163 -10.94 -27.73 29.08
C ASP A 163 -11.21 -26.66 30.15
N MET A 164 -11.82 -25.57 29.71
CA MET A 164 -12.31 -24.50 30.57
C MET A 164 -13.27 -25.19 31.52
N PRO A 165 -12.90 -25.36 32.80
CA PRO A 165 -13.69 -26.17 33.71
C PRO A 165 -15.08 -25.59 33.74
N VAL A 166 -16.08 -26.39 33.39
CA VAL A 166 -17.47 -25.93 33.24
C VAL A 166 -17.86 -25.23 34.52
N MET A 167 -17.93 -23.90 34.46
CA MET A 167 -18.10 -23.04 35.62
C MET A 167 -19.40 -23.47 36.31
N THR A 168 -19.32 -23.89 37.57
CA THR A 168 -20.52 -24.29 38.29
C THR A 168 -21.45 -23.08 38.41
N TRP A 169 -22.76 -23.30 38.37
CA TRP A 169 -23.72 -22.20 38.24
C TRP A 169 -23.64 -21.17 39.39
N TRP A 170 -23.15 -21.54 40.58
CA TRP A 170 -22.92 -20.62 41.69
C TRP A 170 -21.57 -19.87 41.63
N GLN A 171 -20.64 -20.30 40.77
CA GLN A 171 -19.37 -19.62 40.50
C GLN A 171 -19.49 -18.60 39.35
N ASP A 172 -20.58 -18.61 38.58
CA ASP A 172 -20.86 -17.59 37.58
C ASP A 172 -21.01 -16.21 38.26
N PRO A 173 -20.16 -15.21 37.92
CA PRO A 173 -20.24 -13.88 38.51
C PRO A 173 -21.57 -13.19 38.22
N ALA A 174 -22.27 -13.51 37.12
CA ALA A 174 -23.61 -12.98 36.86
C ALA A 174 -24.61 -13.48 37.90
N ILE A 175 -24.61 -14.79 38.20
CA ILE A 175 -25.52 -15.40 39.17
C ILE A 175 -25.21 -14.89 40.60
N GLN A 176 -23.94 -14.70 40.95
CA GLN A 176 -23.56 -14.10 42.22
C GLN A 176 -24.11 -12.67 42.38
N ARG A 177 -24.05 -11.84 41.34
CA ARG A 177 -24.62 -10.48 41.36
C ARG A 177 -26.15 -10.46 41.49
N TRP A 178 -26.84 -11.36 40.79
CA TRP A 178 -28.30 -11.53 40.97
C TRP A 178 -28.64 -12.02 42.38
N GLY A 179 -27.84 -12.92 42.96
CA GLY A 179 -27.98 -13.36 44.35
C GLY A 179 -27.75 -12.25 45.37
N GLU A 180 -26.71 -11.43 45.18
CA GLU A 180 -26.41 -10.25 46.01
C GLU A 180 -27.56 -9.23 45.97
N MET A 181 -28.00 -8.83 44.78
CA MET A 181 -29.13 -7.90 44.60
C MET A 181 -30.45 -8.47 45.16
N GLY A 182 -30.72 -9.76 44.94
CA GLY A 182 -31.87 -10.45 45.51
C GLY A 182 -31.83 -10.49 47.03
N GLY A 183 -30.66 -10.75 47.62
CA GLY A 183 -30.45 -10.73 49.07
C GLY A 183 -30.66 -9.34 49.68
N ILE A 184 -30.12 -8.29 49.06
CA ILE A 184 -30.34 -6.89 49.48
C ILE A 184 -31.82 -6.52 49.38
N GLY A 185 -32.49 -6.86 48.27
CA GLY A 185 -33.91 -6.62 48.08
C GLY A 185 -34.79 -7.35 49.10
N PHE A 186 -34.46 -8.61 49.42
CA PHE A 186 -35.14 -9.39 50.46
C PHE A 186 -34.93 -8.79 51.87
N LEU A 187 -33.71 -8.35 52.19
CA LEU A 187 -33.40 -7.73 53.47
C LEU A 187 -34.09 -6.36 53.63
N ALA A 188 -34.19 -5.57 52.54
CA ALA A 188 -34.98 -4.35 52.50
C ALA A 188 -36.49 -4.62 52.67
N LEU A 189 -37.03 -5.67 52.04
CA LEU A 189 -38.42 -6.11 52.22
C LEU A 189 -38.70 -6.45 53.70
N LEU A 190 -37.81 -7.20 54.34
CA LEU A 190 -37.91 -7.53 55.76
C LEU A 190 -37.83 -6.28 56.65
N ALA A 191 -36.93 -5.34 56.36
CA ALA A 191 -36.83 -4.08 57.09
C ALA A 191 -38.11 -3.21 56.97
N VAL A 192 -38.77 -3.20 55.81
CA VAL A 192 -40.08 -2.54 55.65
C VAL A 192 -41.18 -3.28 56.42
N LEU A 193 -41.22 -4.61 56.35
CA LEU A 193 -42.25 -5.43 56.99
C LEU A 193 -42.17 -5.42 58.53
N PHE A 194 -40.96 -5.53 59.09
CA PHE A 194 -40.72 -5.65 60.53
C PHE A 194 -40.27 -4.36 61.21
N GLY A 195 -39.66 -3.41 60.48
CA GLY A 195 -39.27 -2.10 61.01
C GLY A 195 -40.34 -1.04 60.75
N VAL A 196 -40.56 -0.70 59.48
CA VAL A 196 -41.39 0.45 59.09
C VAL A 196 -42.89 0.23 59.39
N ARG A 197 -43.45 -0.92 58.99
CA ARG A 197 -44.88 -1.22 59.12
C ARG A 197 -45.42 -1.21 60.56
N PRO A 198 -44.76 -1.80 61.58
CA PRO A 198 -45.26 -1.71 62.95
C PRO A 198 -45.08 -0.32 63.57
N VAL A 199 -44.05 0.45 63.18
CA VAL A 199 -43.87 1.82 63.66
C VAL A 199 -44.95 2.75 63.07
N ALA A 200 -45.23 2.67 61.78
CA ALA A 200 -46.30 3.43 61.14
C ALA A 200 -47.67 3.16 61.79
N ARG A 201 -47.97 1.90 62.12
CA ARG A 201 -49.21 1.52 62.84
C ARG A 201 -49.33 2.16 64.22
N ARG A 202 -48.23 2.35 64.95
CA ARG A 202 -48.24 3.01 66.27
C ARG A 202 -48.54 4.52 66.15
N PHE A 203 -48.12 5.17 65.08
CA PHE A 203 -48.41 6.60 64.86
C PHE A 203 -49.79 6.86 64.26
N SER A 204 -50.33 5.95 63.43
CA SER A 204 -51.70 6.07 62.90
C SER A 204 -52.82 5.74 63.91
N GLN A 205 -52.49 5.26 65.12
CA GLN A 205 -53.48 5.03 66.19
C GLN A 205 -53.75 6.27 67.07
N VAL A 206 -53.15 7.43 66.76
CA VAL A 206 -53.45 8.71 67.44
C VAL A 206 -54.19 9.65 66.48
N ARG A 207 -55.38 9.22 66.04
CA ARG A 207 -56.38 10.11 65.41
C ARG A 207 -57.76 9.45 65.36
N ASP A 208 -58.45 9.44 66.50
CA ASP A 208 -59.90 9.27 66.50
C ASP A 208 -60.56 10.49 65.83
N PRO A 209 -61.47 10.32 64.86
CA PRO A 209 -62.32 11.40 64.40
C PRO A 209 -63.41 11.66 65.45
N VAL A 210 -63.37 12.85 66.06
CA VAL A 210 -64.41 13.31 67.00
C VAL A 210 -65.73 13.45 66.25
N THR A 211 -66.76 12.78 66.77
CA THR A 211 -68.16 12.96 66.37
C THR A 211 -68.68 14.34 66.78
N VAL A 212 -69.30 15.05 65.84
CA VAL A 212 -70.26 16.12 66.15
C VAL A 212 -71.53 15.79 65.39
N ASP A 213 -72.66 15.81 66.09
CA ASP A 213 -73.95 15.36 65.59
C ASP A 213 -74.91 16.55 65.39
N ALA A 214 -75.92 16.31 64.56
CA ALA A 214 -77.19 17.02 64.43
C ALA A 214 -77.35 18.30 63.54
N ILE A 215 -78.48 18.22 62.81
CA ILE A 215 -79.39 19.25 62.25
C ILE A 215 -79.14 19.80 60.83
N ALA A 216 -80.17 19.58 60.00
CA ALA A 216 -80.51 20.11 58.67
C ALA A 216 -80.32 21.64 58.51
N ASP A 217 -80.27 22.26 57.33
CA ASP A 217 -81.21 22.22 56.21
C ASP A 217 -80.66 23.05 55.02
N GLU A 218 -81.29 22.93 53.84
CA GLU A 218 -81.25 23.81 52.65
C GLU A 218 -79.94 24.17 51.90
N MET A 219 -80.08 24.24 50.57
CA MET A 219 -79.20 24.91 49.59
C MET A 219 -79.33 26.46 49.69
N PRO A 220 -78.54 27.33 49.00
CA PRO A 220 -77.65 27.09 47.85
C PRO A 220 -76.30 27.87 47.90
N ASP A 221 -75.65 28.01 46.73
CA ASP A 221 -74.88 29.17 46.19
C ASP A 221 -74.52 30.30 47.21
N ASN A 222 -73.31 30.88 47.29
CA ASN A 222 -72.52 31.46 46.19
C ASN A 222 -71.06 31.77 46.57
N LYS A 223 -70.19 31.81 45.54
CA LYS A 223 -69.15 32.85 45.24
C LYS A 223 -68.42 33.60 46.38
N LEU A 224 -67.08 33.57 46.36
CA LEU A 224 -66.17 34.69 45.91
C LEU A 224 -64.71 34.49 46.38
N LEU A 225 -63.73 34.83 45.50
CA LEU A 225 -62.35 35.35 45.77
C LEU A 225 -61.43 34.48 46.69
N GLU A 226 -60.12 34.35 46.56
CA GLU A 226 -59.03 34.79 45.66
C GLU A 226 -57.87 33.74 45.82
N LYS A 227 -56.79 33.66 45.04
CA LYS A 227 -56.24 34.54 44.00
C LYS A 227 -55.62 33.75 42.83
N ASP A 228 -55.37 34.49 41.75
CA ASP A 228 -54.69 34.20 40.49
C ASP A 228 -53.16 34.45 40.57
N MET A 229 -52.45 34.11 39.48
CA MET A 229 -51.17 34.66 38.99
C MET A 229 -49.79 34.24 39.56
N VAL A 230 -49.01 33.62 38.64
CA VAL A 230 -47.71 34.07 38.09
C VAL A 230 -46.38 33.78 38.84
N THR A 231 -45.63 32.87 38.21
CA THR A 231 -44.27 33.00 37.63
C THR A 231 -43.21 33.94 38.25
N THR A 232 -42.00 33.38 38.42
CA THR A 232 -40.65 34.03 38.38
C THR A 232 -40.32 35.08 39.45
N ASP A 233 -39.32 34.79 40.29
CA ASP A 233 -38.02 35.49 40.18
C ASP A 233 -36.82 34.68 40.73
N GLU A 234 -35.63 35.11 40.34
CA GLU A 234 -34.30 34.53 40.57
C GLU A 234 -33.78 34.66 42.02
N GLY A 235 -32.59 34.08 42.26
CA GLY A 235 -31.64 34.75 43.17
C GLY A 235 -30.71 33.86 43.99
N LEU A 236 -29.66 33.31 43.37
CA LEU A 236 -28.28 33.75 43.66
C LEU A 236 -27.24 33.00 42.81
N THR A 237 -26.57 33.78 41.96
CA THR A 237 -25.50 33.36 41.06
C THR A 237 -24.13 33.75 41.63
N GLN A 238 -23.10 32.93 41.41
CA GLN A 238 -21.70 33.36 41.26
C GLN A 238 -20.83 32.16 40.85
N GLY A 239 -20.05 32.20 39.77
CA GLY A 239 -20.02 33.20 38.71
C GLY A 239 -19.05 32.80 37.59
N LEU A 240 -19.52 32.80 36.35
CA LEU A 240 -18.65 32.84 35.17
C LEU A 240 -18.44 34.30 34.75
N PRO A 241 -17.22 34.72 34.40
CA PRO A 241 -17.03 35.77 33.42
C PRO A 241 -17.07 35.19 31.99
N ASN A 242 -17.69 35.95 31.09
CA ASN A 242 -17.71 35.71 29.65
C ASN A 242 -16.32 35.74 29.01
N ALA A 243 -16.24 35.12 27.84
CA ALA A 243 -15.44 35.57 26.68
C ALA A 243 -14.00 36.04 26.96
N ILE A 244 -13.08 35.07 27.01
CA ILE A 244 -11.66 35.24 26.65
C ILE A 244 -11.47 34.26 25.48
N ALA A 245 -11.45 34.75 24.24
CA ALA A 245 -10.25 35.20 23.53
C ALA A 245 -9.17 34.10 23.47
N PHE A 246 -8.64 33.85 22.27
CA PHE A 246 -7.57 32.88 22.05
C PHE A 246 -6.28 33.36 22.73
N GLN A 247 -6.07 32.96 23.99
CA GLN A 247 -4.86 33.29 24.74
C GLN A 247 -4.47 32.10 25.64
N GLU A 248 -3.39 31.44 25.24
CA GLU A 248 -2.35 30.85 26.08
C GLU A 248 -2.73 30.54 27.55
N ASP A 249 -3.25 29.34 27.82
CA ASP A 249 -2.88 28.68 29.07
C ASP A 249 -2.86 27.15 28.95
N ASN A 250 -1.69 26.58 29.23
CA ASN A 250 -1.33 25.18 28.99
C ASN A 250 -1.76 24.30 30.17
N ASN A 251 -3.07 24.26 30.42
CA ASN A 251 -3.64 23.65 31.62
C ASN A 251 -3.84 22.13 31.47
N LEU A 252 -2.71 21.44 31.27
CA LEU A 252 -2.62 19.99 31.39
C LEU A 252 -3.01 19.56 32.82
N PRO A 253 -3.69 18.41 33.01
CA PRO A 253 -3.96 17.91 34.35
C PRO A 253 -2.63 17.73 35.11
N PRO A 254 -2.58 18.01 36.43
CA PRO A 254 -1.34 17.98 37.19
C PRO A 254 -0.64 16.63 37.05
N GLN A 255 0.71 16.63 37.04
CA GLN A 255 1.51 15.45 36.71
C GLN A 255 1.21 14.23 37.60
N SER A 256 0.71 14.46 38.82
CA SER A 256 0.24 13.47 39.79
C SER A 256 -1.16 12.89 39.54
N SER A 257 -1.85 13.27 38.46
CA SER A 257 -3.16 12.70 38.09
C SER A 257 -3.03 11.25 37.59
N GLY A 258 -4.09 10.47 37.83
CA GLY A 258 -4.20 9.07 37.41
C GLY A 258 -4.12 8.90 35.89
N LEU A 259 -3.79 7.68 35.45
CA LEU A 259 -3.65 7.36 34.03
C LEU A 259 -4.98 7.55 33.29
N GLU A 260 -6.08 7.22 33.96
CA GLU A 260 -7.46 7.28 33.48
C GLU A 260 -7.84 8.73 33.14
N THR A 261 -7.58 9.67 34.06
CA THR A 261 -7.81 11.11 33.85
C THR A 261 -6.98 11.67 32.70
N LYS A 262 -5.74 11.17 32.52
CA LYS A 262 -4.88 11.57 31.40
C LYS A 262 -5.40 11.03 30.07
N VAL A 263 -5.90 9.79 30.02
CA VAL A 263 -6.51 9.19 28.82
C VAL A 263 -7.80 9.90 28.44
N GLU A 264 -8.69 10.18 29.39
CA GLU A 264 -9.93 10.92 29.16
C GLU A 264 -9.65 12.34 28.63
N TYR A 265 -8.67 13.04 29.22
CA TYR A 265 -8.25 14.36 28.74
C TYR A 265 -7.62 14.31 27.34
N MET A 266 -6.81 13.30 27.03
CA MET A 266 -6.27 13.10 25.66
C MET A 266 -7.38 12.81 24.65
N GLN A 267 -8.39 12.02 25.01
CA GLN A 267 -9.55 11.74 24.16
C GLN A 267 -10.40 12.99 23.92
N MET A 268 -10.60 13.81 24.95
CA MET A 268 -11.26 15.12 24.87
C MET A 268 -10.49 16.09 23.96
N LEU A 269 -9.17 16.14 24.09
CA LEU A 269 -8.30 17.00 23.25
C LEU A 269 -8.34 16.55 21.78
N ALA A 270 -8.27 15.25 21.52
CA ALA A 270 -8.34 14.68 20.17
C ALA A 270 -9.68 14.93 19.45
N GLN A 271 -10.79 15.07 20.19
CA GLN A 271 -12.10 15.43 19.62
C GLN A 271 -12.26 16.93 19.36
N ARG A 272 -11.55 17.79 20.12
CA ARG A 272 -11.68 19.25 20.03
C ARG A 272 -10.64 19.92 19.13
N GLU A 273 -9.44 19.36 19.04
CA GLU A 273 -8.30 19.95 18.32
C GLU A 273 -7.65 18.94 17.35
N THR A 274 -8.46 18.22 16.57
CA THR A 274 -8.03 17.18 15.61
C THR A 274 -6.89 17.64 14.70
N GLU A 275 -6.91 18.89 14.23
CA GLU A 275 -5.87 19.46 13.35
C GLU A 275 -4.49 19.56 14.03
N ARG A 276 -4.46 19.93 15.33
CA ARG A 276 -3.19 20.03 16.08
C ARG A 276 -2.60 18.64 16.36
N VAL A 277 -3.46 17.68 16.70
CA VAL A 277 -3.05 16.28 16.89
C VAL A 277 -2.51 15.69 15.59
N ALA A 278 -3.14 16.00 14.45
CA ALA A 278 -2.66 15.59 13.14
C ALA A 278 -1.28 16.16 12.79
N GLU A 279 -1.00 17.43 13.10
CA GLU A 279 0.32 18.04 12.83
C GLU A 279 1.43 17.41 13.70
N VAL A 280 1.15 17.05 14.96
CA VAL A 280 2.10 16.30 15.81
C VAL A 280 2.36 14.89 15.28
N LEU A 281 1.31 14.16 14.89
CA LEU A 281 1.43 12.82 14.30
C LEU A 281 2.24 12.84 12.99
N LYS A 282 1.97 13.83 12.13
CA LYS A 282 2.72 14.11 10.90
C LYS A 282 4.19 14.43 11.17
N GLN A 283 4.48 15.22 12.22
CA GLN A 283 5.86 15.49 12.63
C GLN A 283 6.57 14.20 13.08
N TRP A 284 5.91 13.35 13.87
CA TRP A 284 6.46 12.06 14.34
C TRP A 284 6.75 11.09 13.19
N ILE A 285 5.84 10.96 12.23
CA ILE A 285 6.04 10.16 11.01
C ILE A 285 7.25 10.67 10.22
N ASN A 286 7.33 11.99 9.98
CA ASN A 286 8.41 12.60 9.20
C ASN A 286 9.77 12.50 9.91
N SER A 287 9.83 12.59 11.24
CA SER A 287 11.07 12.31 11.99
C SER A 287 11.54 10.86 11.84
N ASN A 288 10.61 9.90 11.91
CA ASN A 288 10.94 8.48 11.78
C ASN A 288 11.45 8.12 10.37
N GLU A 289 10.91 8.75 9.32
CA GLU A 289 11.38 8.59 7.94
C GLU A 289 12.81 9.18 7.72
N ARG A 290 13.14 10.28 8.40
CA ARG A 290 14.46 10.92 8.32
C ARG A 290 15.57 10.15 9.02
N ASP A 291 15.28 9.48 10.13
CA ASP A 291 16.27 8.65 10.81
C ASP A 291 16.49 7.31 10.08
N GLY A 292 15.47 6.80 9.38
CA GLY A 292 15.57 5.61 8.52
C GLY A 292 16.37 5.79 7.23
N THR A 293 16.69 7.02 6.82
CA THR A 293 17.47 7.32 5.59
C THR A 293 18.97 7.59 5.83
N LYS A 294 19.47 7.32 7.04
CA LYS A 294 20.90 7.40 7.39
C LYS A 294 21.49 6.05 7.83
N GLN A 295 21.34 5.02 6.99
CA GLN A 295 22.21 3.82 6.97
C GLN A 295 22.48 3.43 5.51
#